data_AF-E6K117-F1
#
_entry.id   AF-E6K117-F1
#
_cell.length_a   1.000
_cell.length_b   1.000
_cell.length_c   1.000
_cell.angle_alpha   90.00
_cell.angle_beta   90.00
_cell.angle_gamma   90.00
#
_symmetry.space_group_name_H-M   'P 1'
#
loop_
_entity.id
_entity.type
_entity.pdbx_description
1 polymer ?
#
loop_
_entity_poly.entity_id
_entity_poly.type
_entity_poly.pdbx_seq_one_letter_code
_entity_poly.pdbx_strand_id
1 'polypeptide(L)'
;MDIVREGPSEYPEEQWLALSGIQHFSFCRRQWALIHIEQVWSENYLTMSGRLEHSRAHDYAQSELRGDVLTLRDLRVFSRRLGISGDCDVVEFHKSNQGVPLIGRRGRWIPYPIEYKHGQSKDNDADRLQLCAEAMCLEEMLSCDIAEGALFYQKVKRREVVPLEAGLREKVTMMFAEMHRLFERGATPKVKPTKACKACSLRDLCLPKLYTIPSVSSYMDSMLDSEEER
;
A
#
# COMPACT_ATOMS: atom_id res chain seq x y z
N MET A 1 18.21 -19.89 11.33
CA MET A 1 16.83 -20.21 11.79
C MET A 1 16.29 -18.93 12.39
N ASP A 2 15.72 -18.07 11.55
CA ASP A 2 15.16 -16.80 12.02
C ASP A 2 13.79 -17.08 12.62
N ILE A 3 13.68 -16.81 13.91
CA ILE A 3 12.42 -16.87 14.65
C ILE A 3 11.54 -15.76 14.05
N VAL A 4 10.56 -16.13 13.24
CA VAL A 4 9.43 -15.25 12.91
C VAL A 4 8.72 -15.00 14.23
N ARG A 5 9.03 -13.87 14.89
CA ARG A 5 8.22 -13.40 16.00
C ARG A 5 6.83 -13.13 15.42
N GLU A 6 5.85 -13.95 15.80
CA GLU A 6 4.44 -13.66 15.61
C GLU A 6 4.18 -12.26 16.18
N GLY A 7 3.55 -11.40 15.39
CA GLY A 7 3.17 -10.05 15.82
C GLY A 7 2.11 -10.10 16.94
N PRO A 8 1.74 -8.94 17.51
CA PRO A 8 0.63 -8.88 18.45
C PRO A 8 -0.66 -9.39 17.79
N SER A 9 -1.58 -9.94 18.59
CA SER A 9 -2.86 -10.45 18.10
C SER A 9 -3.71 -9.35 17.46
N GLU A 10 -3.60 -8.11 17.96
CA GLU A 10 -4.18 -6.88 17.42
C GLU A 10 -3.26 -5.68 17.72
N TYR A 11 -3.21 -4.69 16.84
CA TYR A 11 -2.51 -3.42 17.05
C TYR A 11 -3.48 -2.34 17.58
N PRO A 12 -3.04 -1.48 18.52
CA PRO A 12 -3.84 -0.34 18.95
C PRO A 12 -4.00 0.67 17.81
N GLU A 13 -5.11 1.41 17.79
CA GLU A 13 -5.51 2.28 16.69
C GLU A 13 -4.49 3.39 16.40
N GLU A 14 -3.86 3.95 17.44
CA GLU A 14 -2.81 4.97 17.30
C GLU A 14 -1.54 4.46 16.59
N GLN A 15 -1.39 3.15 16.42
CA GLN A 15 -0.26 2.52 15.72
C GLN A 15 -0.62 2.07 14.31
N TRP A 16 -1.84 2.31 13.84
CA TRP A 16 -2.23 1.87 12.51
C TRP A 16 -1.44 2.60 11.42
N LEU A 17 -0.87 1.82 10.50
CA LEU A 17 -0.19 2.34 9.34
C LEU A 17 -1.19 2.62 8.22
N ALA A 18 -0.85 3.58 7.34
CA ALA A 18 -1.62 3.82 6.13
C ALA A 18 -1.58 2.59 5.22
N LEU A 19 -2.75 2.05 4.86
CA LEU A 19 -2.91 0.89 3.97
C LEU A 19 -2.16 1.10 2.65
N SER A 20 -2.33 2.27 2.03
CA SER A 20 -1.69 2.65 0.77
C SER A 20 -0.15 2.63 0.84
N GLY A 21 0.43 2.66 2.03
CA GLY A 21 1.87 2.55 2.25
C GLY A 21 2.49 1.27 1.68
N ILE A 22 1.72 0.17 1.55
CA ILE A 22 2.22 -1.09 0.99
C ILE A 22 2.72 -0.93 -0.45
N GLN A 23 2.17 0.01 -1.21
CA GLN A 23 2.62 0.29 -2.58
C GLN A 23 4.06 0.81 -2.60
N HIS A 24 4.35 1.82 -1.76
CA HIS A 24 5.70 2.35 -1.61
C HIS A 24 6.64 1.30 -1.03
N PHE A 25 6.16 0.51 -0.08
CA PHE A 25 6.96 -0.53 0.57
C PHE A 25 7.38 -1.62 -0.42
N SER A 26 6.44 -2.09 -1.23
CA SER A 26 6.66 -3.08 -2.29
C SER A 26 7.61 -2.55 -3.37
N PHE A 27 7.56 -1.25 -3.69
CA PHE A 27 8.48 -0.64 -4.65
C PHE A 27 9.89 -0.51 -4.06
N CYS A 28 10.00 0.07 -2.87
CA CYS A 28 11.26 0.27 -2.17
C CYS A 28 11.02 0.58 -0.68
N ARG A 29 11.50 -0.31 0.19
CA ARG A 29 11.46 -0.16 1.66
C ARG A 29 12.01 1.20 2.14
N ARG A 30 13.06 1.70 1.48
CA ARG A 30 13.62 3.02 1.77
C ARG A 30 12.68 4.15 1.36
N GLN A 31 12.03 4.06 0.21
CA GLN A 31 11.07 5.08 -0.22
C GLN A 31 9.92 5.17 0.80
N TRP A 32 9.39 4.03 1.21
CA TRP A 32 8.37 3.97 2.25
C TRP A 32 8.85 4.60 3.57
N ALA A 33 10.04 4.24 4.06
CA ALA A 33 10.57 4.81 5.31
C ALA A 33 10.80 6.33 5.20
N LEU A 34 11.29 6.82 4.06
CA LEU A 34 11.43 8.27 3.85
C LEU A 34 10.08 9.00 3.94
N ILE A 35 9.01 8.43 3.36
CA ILE A 35 7.67 9.02 3.39
C ILE A 35 7.03 8.93 4.78
N HIS A 36 7.04 7.74 5.39
CA HIS A 36 6.22 7.45 6.57
C HIS A 36 6.96 7.62 7.90
N ILE A 37 8.29 7.45 7.93
CA ILE A 37 9.10 7.61 9.15
C ILE A 37 9.74 9.00 9.14
N GLU A 38 10.47 9.33 8.08
CA GLU A 38 11.20 10.61 8.00
C GLU A 38 10.32 11.79 7.55
N GLN A 39 9.07 11.54 7.15
CA GLN A 39 8.11 12.57 6.70
C GLN A 39 8.63 13.42 5.52
N VAL A 40 9.56 12.88 4.75
CA VAL A 40 10.09 13.47 3.53
C VAL A 40 8.97 13.36 2.49
N TRP A 41 8.23 14.47 2.29
CA TRP A 41 7.14 14.73 1.30
C TRP A 41 5.76 15.09 1.88
N SER A 42 5.63 15.34 3.18
CA SER A 42 4.33 15.71 3.77
C SER A 42 3.64 16.94 3.12
N GLU A 43 4.35 17.83 2.40
CA GLU A 43 3.72 19.02 1.77
C GLU A 43 3.20 18.83 0.32
N ASN A 44 3.74 17.91 -0.49
CA ASN A 44 3.38 17.81 -1.91
C ASN A 44 2.55 16.58 -2.29
N TYR A 45 2.64 15.47 -1.53
CA TYR A 45 1.90 14.25 -1.85
C TYR A 45 0.41 14.34 -1.46
N LEU A 46 0.10 14.91 -0.28
CA LEU A 46 -1.27 15.31 0.11
C LEU A 46 -1.89 16.28 -0.90
N THR A 47 -1.05 16.99 -1.63
CA THR A 47 -1.42 18.11 -2.49
C THR A 47 -1.58 17.69 -3.96
N MET A 48 -0.93 16.62 -4.41
CA MET A 48 -0.96 16.17 -5.82
C MET A 48 -1.79 14.90 -6.03
N SER A 49 -1.69 13.91 -5.15
CA SER A 49 -2.59 12.74 -5.14
C SER A 49 -3.86 13.07 -4.34
N GLY A 50 -3.70 13.67 -3.15
CA GLY A 50 -4.84 14.01 -2.30
C GLY A 50 -5.76 15.10 -2.87
N ARG A 51 -5.30 16.08 -3.67
CA ARG A 51 -6.22 17.11 -4.23
C ARG A 51 -7.11 16.64 -5.37
N LEU A 52 -6.79 15.52 -6.02
CA LEU A 52 -7.70 14.92 -7.02
C LEU A 52 -8.70 13.96 -6.37
N GLU A 53 -8.33 13.32 -5.26
CA GLU A 53 -9.15 12.31 -4.55
C GLU A 53 -9.99 12.90 -3.38
N HIS A 54 -9.52 13.94 -2.66
CA HIS A 54 -10.22 14.50 -1.48
C HIS A 54 -11.42 15.43 -1.79
N SER A 55 -11.88 15.53 -3.02
CA SER A 55 -13.07 16.34 -3.33
C SER A 55 -14.40 15.64 -2.99
N ARG A 56 -14.38 14.45 -2.40
CA ARG A 56 -15.60 13.63 -2.17
C ARG A 56 -15.71 12.97 -0.80
N ALA A 57 -15.03 13.51 0.21
CA ALA A 57 -15.29 13.16 1.59
C ALA A 57 -16.63 13.75 2.06
N HIS A 58 -17.75 13.14 1.66
CA HIS A 58 -19.00 13.10 2.44
C HIS A 58 -19.95 12.02 1.86
N ASP A 59 -20.32 11.14 2.79
CA ASP A 59 -21.58 10.42 2.91
C ASP A 59 -21.83 9.14 2.11
N TYR A 60 -22.28 8.14 2.89
CA TYR A 60 -23.26 7.11 2.59
C TYR A 60 -24.35 7.51 1.55
N ALA A 61 -24.59 8.81 1.35
CA ALA A 61 -25.46 9.41 0.33
C ALA A 61 -24.98 9.22 -1.12
N GLN A 62 -23.69 8.95 -1.36
CA GLN A 62 -23.17 8.61 -2.69
C GLN A 62 -23.30 7.12 -3.03
N SER A 63 -23.91 6.32 -2.14
CA SER A 63 -24.19 4.91 -2.43
C SER A 63 -25.15 4.78 -3.61
N GLU A 64 -24.75 4.01 -4.61
CA GLU A 64 -25.56 3.78 -5.81
C GLU A 64 -26.08 2.34 -5.79
N LEU A 65 -27.40 2.16 -5.76
CA LEU A 65 -28.02 0.85 -5.91
C LEU A 65 -28.58 0.73 -7.33
N ARG A 66 -28.03 -0.19 -8.12
CA ARG A 66 -28.53 -0.54 -9.45
C ARG A 66 -28.84 -2.03 -9.52
N GLY A 67 -30.13 -2.36 -9.54
CA GLY A 67 -30.58 -3.76 -9.50
C GLY A 67 -30.07 -4.45 -8.24
N ASP A 68 -29.25 -5.49 -8.43
CA ASP A 68 -28.69 -6.31 -7.36
C ASP A 68 -27.23 -5.94 -7.00
N VAL A 69 -26.76 -4.78 -7.43
CA VAL A 69 -25.42 -4.25 -7.10
C VAL A 69 -25.52 -2.93 -6.35
N LEU A 70 -24.96 -2.89 -5.15
CA LEU A 70 -24.77 -1.69 -4.36
C LEU A 70 -23.31 -1.25 -4.46
N THR A 71 -23.05 -0.06 -5.00
CA THR A 71 -21.71 0.50 -5.12
C THR A 71 -21.47 1.54 -4.04
N LEU A 72 -20.45 1.33 -3.22
CA LEU A 72 -19.88 2.34 -2.32
C LEU A 72 -18.56 2.84 -2.89
N ARG A 73 -18.26 4.11 -2.65
CA ARG A 73 -17.00 4.75 -3.04
C ARG A 73 -16.34 5.32 -1.80
N ASP A 74 -15.01 5.39 -1.82
CA ASP A 74 -14.20 5.94 -0.73
C ASP A 74 -14.59 5.30 0.63
N LEU A 75 -14.74 3.97 0.62
CA LEU A 75 -15.17 3.23 1.80
C LEU A 75 -14.00 3.08 2.76
N ARG A 76 -14.08 3.75 3.92
CA ARG A 76 -13.11 3.59 5.00
C ARG A 76 -13.04 2.14 5.46
N VAL A 77 -11.82 1.61 5.52
CA VAL A 77 -11.52 0.25 5.95
C VAL A 77 -10.36 0.20 6.93
N PHE A 78 -10.34 -0.84 7.77
CA PHE A 78 -9.27 -1.10 8.70
C PHE A 78 -9.11 -2.59 8.98
N SER A 79 -7.92 -2.97 9.46
CA SER A 79 -7.66 -4.27 10.09
C SER A 79 -6.84 -4.06 11.35
N ARG A 80 -7.38 -4.51 12.48
CA ARG A 80 -6.71 -4.50 13.78
C ARG A 80 -5.57 -5.49 13.80
N ARG A 81 -5.74 -6.65 13.14
CA ARG A 81 -4.72 -7.70 13.07
C ARG A 81 -3.51 -7.28 12.24
N LEU A 82 -3.74 -6.59 11.11
CA LEU A 82 -2.65 -6.03 10.31
C LEU A 82 -2.16 -4.68 10.86
N GLY A 83 -2.95 -4.01 11.71
CA GLY A 83 -2.66 -2.68 12.23
C GLY A 83 -2.62 -1.64 11.12
N ILE A 84 -3.66 -1.59 10.28
CA ILE A 84 -3.72 -0.69 9.13
C ILE A 84 -5.10 -0.06 8.98
N SER A 85 -5.14 1.11 8.37
CA SER A 85 -6.36 1.78 7.95
C SER A 85 -6.17 2.55 6.63
N GLY A 86 -7.25 2.72 5.89
CA GLY A 86 -7.28 3.48 4.65
C GLY A 86 -8.68 3.50 4.06
N ASP A 87 -8.75 3.68 2.74
CA ASP A 87 -10.00 3.73 1.99
C ASP A 87 -9.92 2.74 0.82
N CYS A 88 -11.03 2.09 0.50
CA CYS A 88 -11.21 1.42 -0.78
C CYS A 88 -11.84 2.40 -1.77
N ASP A 89 -11.25 2.53 -2.96
CA ASP A 89 -11.78 3.40 -4.03
C ASP A 89 -13.25 3.10 -4.34
N VAL A 90 -13.53 1.84 -4.62
CA VAL A 90 -14.88 1.34 -4.89
C VAL A 90 -15.06 -0.04 -4.28
N VAL A 91 -16.21 -0.26 -3.66
CA VAL A 91 -16.66 -1.60 -3.26
C VAL A 91 -18.03 -1.85 -3.86
N GLU A 92 -18.11 -2.84 -4.76
CA GLU A 92 -19.37 -3.38 -5.23
C GLU A 92 -19.85 -4.44 -4.24
N PHE A 93 -21.09 -4.34 -3.81
CA PHE A 93 -21.77 -5.32 -2.98
C PHE A 93 -22.80 -6.01 -3.86
N HIS A 94 -22.58 -7.30 -4.13
CA HIS A 94 -23.46 -8.11 -4.98
C HIS A 94 -24.46 -8.87 -4.12
N LYS A 95 -25.75 -8.73 -4.40
CA LYS A 95 -26.78 -9.43 -3.63
C LYS A 95 -26.66 -10.94 -3.82
N SER A 96 -26.59 -11.68 -2.73
CA SER A 96 -26.45 -13.14 -2.74
C SER A 96 -26.91 -13.75 -1.43
N ASN A 97 -27.57 -14.90 -1.47
CA ASN A 97 -27.99 -15.61 -0.26
C ASN A 97 -26.81 -16.10 0.60
N GLN A 98 -25.61 -16.21 0.01
CA GLN A 98 -24.37 -16.58 0.71
C GLN A 98 -23.59 -15.37 1.24
N GLY A 99 -24.08 -14.15 1.04
CA GLY A 99 -23.40 -12.94 1.49
C GLY A 99 -23.62 -12.60 2.96
N VAL A 100 -23.11 -11.44 3.36
CA VAL A 100 -23.26 -10.88 4.71
C VAL A 100 -24.40 -9.85 4.78
N PRO A 101 -25.04 -9.71 5.95
CA PRO A 101 -25.97 -8.60 6.17
C PRO A 101 -25.21 -7.27 6.21
N LEU A 102 -25.81 -6.23 5.65
CA LEU A 102 -25.32 -4.84 5.78
C LEU A 102 -26.33 -4.03 6.58
N ILE A 103 -25.84 -3.16 7.47
CA ILE A 103 -26.69 -2.31 8.30
C ILE A 103 -27.57 -1.43 7.39
N GLY A 104 -28.87 -1.41 7.66
CA GLY A 104 -29.83 -0.61 6.89
C GLY A 104 -30.14 -1.12 5.48
N ARG A 105 -29.67 -2.32 5.09
CA ARG A 105 -29.95 -2.92 3.78
C ARG A 105 -30.68 -4.26 3.94
N ARG A 106 -31.67 -4.48 3.07
CA ARG A 106 -32.36 -5.78 3.00
C ARG A 106 -31.52 -6.79 2.22
N GLY A 107 -31.61 -8.06 2.60
CA GLY A 107 -30.88 -9.15 1.95
C GLY A 107 -29.44 -9.28 2.43
N ARG A 108 -28.68 -10.11 1.71
CA ARG A 108 -27.29 -10.45 1.97
C ARG A 108 -26.44 -10.05 0.77
N TRP A 109 -25.19 -9.69 1.03
CA TRP A 109 -24.33 -9.03 0.05
C TRP A 109 -22.90 -9.58 0.11
N ILE A 110 -22.29 -9.83 -1.04
CA ILE A 110 -20.88 -10.22 -1.16
C ILE A 110 -20.09 -8.98 -1.56
N PRO A 111 -19.14 -8.52 -0.73
CA PRO A 111 -18.25 -7.41 -1.09
C PRO A 111 -17.28 -7.84 -2.21
N TYR A 112 -17.03 -6.91 -3.12
CA TYR A 112 -16.12 -7.04 -4.26
C TYR A 112 -15.34 -5.72 -4.39
N PRO A 113 -14.10 -5.66 -3.88
CA PRO A 113 -13.29 -4.45 -3.93
C PRO A 113 -12.78 -4.20 -5.36
N ILE A 114 -12.80 -2.94 -5.76
CA ILE A 114 -12.32 -2.47 -7.06
C ILE A 114 -11.41 -1.26 -6.85
N GLU A 115 -10.14 -1.45 -7.16
CA GLU A 115 -9.11 -0.42 -7.03
C GLU A 115 -8.91 0.30 -8.38
N TYR A 116 -9.00 1.62 -8.40
CA TYR A 116 -8.91 2.43 -9.60
C TYR A 116 -7.48 2.89 -9.85
N LYS A 117 -6.97 2.64 -11.06
CA LYS A 117 -5.64 3.10 -11.45
C LYS A 117 -5.72 4.00 -12.68
N HIS A 118 -5.17 5.20 -12.56
CA HIS A 118 -5.03 6.16 -13.67
C HIS A 118 -4.02 5.69 -14.74
N GLY A 119 -3.11 4.77 -14.38
CA GLY A 119 -2.07 4.24 -15.25
C GLY A 119 -2.47 3.02 -16.07
N GLN A 120 -1.46 2.40 -16.70
CA GLN A 120 -1.56 1.03 -17.21
C GLN A 120 -1.08 0.05 -16.12
N SER A 121 -1.36 -1.25 -16.32
CA SER A 121 -0.85 -2.31 -15.45
C SER A 121 0.66 -2.17 -15.27
N LYS A 122 1.10 -2.16 -14.01
CA LYS A 122 2.52 -2.18 -13.67
C LYS A 122 3.00 -3.62 -13.71
N ASP A 123 4.26 -3.82 -14.10
CA ASP A 123 4.90 -5.15 -14.05
C ASP A 123 5.07 -5.69 -12.61
N ASN A 124 4.87 -4.84 -11.59
CA ASN A 124 5.01 -5.22 -10.18
C ASN A 124 3.65 -5.50 -9.52
N ASP A 125 3.67 -6.34 -8.48
CA ASP A 125 2.46 -6.73 -7.74
C ASP A 125 1.93 -5.63 -6.80
N ALA A 126 2.45 -4.40 -6.85
CA ALA A 126 2.11 -3.35 -5.88
C ALA A 126 0.61 -3.01 -5.86
N ASP A 127 -0.03 -2.96 -7.02
CA ASP A 127 -1.47 -2.70 -7.11
C ASP A 127 -2.29 -3.90 -6.61
N ARG A 128 -1.83 -5.14 -6.87
CA ARG A 128 -2.46 -6.38 -6.36
C ARG A 128 -2.32 -6.52 -4.85
N LEU A 129 -1.17 -6.13 -4.29
CA LEU A 129 -0.92 -6.13 -2.84
C LEU A 129 -1.83 -5.14 -2.11
N GLN A 130 -2.04 -3.95 -2.67
CA GLN A 130 -2.97 -2.98 -2.10
C GLN A 130 -4.42 -3.50 -2.12
N LEU A 131 -4.89 -3.97 -3.28
CA LEU A 131 -6.22 -4.56 -3.41
C LEU A 131 -6.44 -5.75 -2.46
N CYS A 132 -5.41 -6.58 -2.28
CA CYS A 132 -5.46 -7.68 -1.32
C CYS A 132 -5.55 -7.19 0.13
N ALA A 133 -4.82 -6.13 0.49
CA ALA A 133 -4.91 -5.51 1.81
C ALA A 133 -6.31 -4.93 2.09
N GLU A 134 -6.90 -4.25 1.10
CA GLU A 134 -8.28 -3.75 1.16
C GLU A 134 -9.28 -4.86 1.41
N ALA A 135 -9.18 -5.95 0.65
CA ALA A 135 -10.02 -7.13 0.83
C ALA A 135 -9.86 -7.72 2.24
N MET A 136 -8.64 -7.87 2.74
CA MET A 136 -8.39 -8.39 4.09
C MET A 136 -9.00 -7.50 5.19
N CYS A 137 -9.00 -6.18 5.01
CA CYS A 137 -9.70 -5.26 5.91
C CYS A 137 -11.23 -5.45 5.84
N LEU A 138 -11.79 -5.54 4.63
CA LEU A 138 -13.23 -5.79 4.43
C LEU A 138 -13.68 -7.10 5.07
N GLU A 139 -12.90 -8.17 4.89
CA GLU A 139 -13.16 -9.48 5.50
C GLU A 139 -13.21 -9.40 7.02
N GLU A 140 -12.27 -8.67 7.64
CA GLU A 140 -12.24 -8.49 9.09
C GLU A 140 -13.45 -7.67 9.58
N MET A 141 -13.76 -6.56 8.91
CA MET A 141 -14.87 -5.68 9.29
C MET A 141 -16.24 -6.34 9.10
N LEU A 142 -16.39 -7.15 8.06
CA LEU A 142 -17.67 -7.74 7.66
C LEU A 142 -17.81 -9.20 8.09
N SER A 143 -16.74 -9.81 8.62
CA SER A 143 -16.69 -11.24 8.98
C SER A 143 -17.12 -12.12 7.79
N CYS A 144 -16.42 -11.98 6.66
CA CYS A 144 -16.69 -12.71 5.42
C CYS A 144 -15.39 -13.13 4.71
N ASP A 145 -15.52 -13.90 3.63
CA ASP A 145 -14.43 -14.26 2.74
C ASP A 145 -14.59 -13.57 1.38
N ILE A 146 -13.49 -13.02 0.85
CA ILE A 146 -13.41 -12.37 -0.46
C ILE A 146 -12.39 -13.12 -1.31
N ALA A 147 -12.87 -13.90 -2.27
CA ALA A 147 -12.01 -14.73 -3.11
C ALA A 147 -11.22 -13.94 -4.17
N GLU A 148 -11.76 -12.82 -4.62
CA GLU A 148 -11.20 -12.01 -5.70
C GLU A 148 -11.66 -10.56 -5.61
N GLY A 149 -10.91 -9.67 -6.26
CA GLY A 149 -11.30 -8.28 -6.52
C GLY A 149 -10.90 -7.88 -7.94
N ALA A 150 -10.98 -6.59 -8.26
CA ALA A 150 -10.54 -6.09 -9.57
C ALA A 150 -9.64 -4.87 -9.48
N LEU A 151 -8.68 -4.79 -10.40
CA LEU A 151 -8.00 -3.55 -10.76
C LEU A 151 -8.70 -2.93 -11.97
N PHE A 152 -9.10 -1.66 -11.88
CA PHE A 152 -9.71 -0.94 -13.00
C PHE A 152 -8.76 0.12 -13.55
N TYR A 153 -8.23 -0.12 -14.76
CA TYR A 153 -7.32 0.82 -15.42
C TYR A 153 -8.08 1.78 -16.32
N GLN A 154 -8.12 3.06 -15.96
CA GLN A 154 -8.95 4.07 -16.64
C GLN A 154 -8.57 4.29 -18.10
N LYS A 155 -7.27 4.22 -18.44
CA LYS A 155 -6.79 4.43 -19.81
C LYS A 155 -7.32 3.40 -20.80
N VAL A 156 -7.41 2.15 -20.37
CA VAL A 156 -7.87 1.02 -21.19
C VAL A 156 -9.32 0.63 -20.89
N LYS A 157 -9.95 1.26 -19.88
CA LYS A 157 -11.31 0.99 -19.40
C LYS A 157 -11.58 -0.51 -19.18
N ARG A 158 -10.59 -1.24 -18.69
CA ARG A 158 -10.65 -2.70 -18.51
C ARG A 158 -10.46 -3.06 -17.04
N ARG A 159 -11.29 -4.01 -16.57
CA ARG A 159 -11.11 -4.70 -15.30
C ARG A 159 -10.13 -5.86 -15.49
N GLU A 160 -9.11 -5.91 -14.64
CA GLU A 160 -8.28 -7.09 -14.42
C GLU A 160 -8.78 -7.75 -13.13
N VAL A 161 -9.30 -8.97 -13.21
CA VAL A 161 -9.69 -9.74 -12.03
C VAL A 161 -8.44 -10.27 -11.35
N VAL A 162 -8.35 -10.08 -10.04
CA VAL A 162 -7.22 -10.50 -9.22
C VAL A 162 -7.69 -11.55 -8.21
N PRO A 163 -7.31 -12.82 -8.38
CA PRO A 163 -7.51 -13.84 -7.36
C PRO A 163 -6.73 -13.49 -6.08
N LEU A 164 -7.41 -13.52 -4.94
CA LEU A 164 -6.85 -13.19 -3.63
C LEU A 164 -6.41 -14.47 -2.91
N GLU A 165 -5.47 -15.17 -3.52
CA GLU A 165 -4.96 -16.45 -3.02
C GLU A 165 -4.11 -16.30 -1.76
N ALA A 166 -3.91 -17.41 -1.05
CA ALA A 166 -3.13 -17.47 0.19
C ALA A 166 -1.73 -16.85 0.07
N GLY A 167 -1.03 -17.08 -1.06
CA GLY A 167 0.32 -16.54 -1.27
C GLY A 167 0.36 -15.01 -1.37
N LEU A 168 -0.68 -14.36 -1.91
CA LEU A 168 -0.77 -12.90 -1.95
C LEU A 168 -1.05 -12.32 -0.56
N ARG A 169 -1.95 -12.97 0.19
CA ARG A 169 -2.30 -12.62 1.58
C ARG A 169 -1.11 -12.76 2.53
N GLU A 170 -0.32 -13.82 2.36
CA GLU A 170 0.90 -14.02 3.14
C GLU A 170 1.92 -12.91 2.86
N LYS A 171 2.12 -12.54 1.58
CA LYS A 171 2.99 -11.40 1.22
C LYS A 171 2.51 -10.10 1.87
N VAL A 172 1.22 -9.80 1.84
CA VAL A 172 0.63 -8.62 2.50
C VAL A 172 0.93 -8.63 4.00
N THR A 173 0.65 -9.75 4.66
CA THR A 173 0.88 -9.93 6.09
C THR A 173 2.35 -9.74 6.45
N MET A 174 3.27 -10.36 5.69
CA MET A 174 4.71 -10.23 5.89
C MET A 174 5.21 -8.79 5.70
N MET A 175 4.71 -8.10 4.67
CA MET A 175 5.10 -6.72 4.38
C MET A 175 4.65 -5.76 5.47
N PHE A 176 3.39 -5.84 5.92
CA PHE A 176 2.92 -4.99 7.01
C PHE A 176 3.62 -5.29 8.34
N ALA A 177 3.90 -6.57 8.63
CA ALA A 177 4.71 -6.92 9.80
C ALA A 177 6.12 -6.30 9.73
N GLU A 178 6.75 -6.26 8.55
CA GLU A 178 8.04 -5.59 8.36
C GLU A 178 7.92 -4.07 8.46
N MET A 179 6.87 -3.47 7.89
CA MET A 179 6.58 -2.04 7.99
C MET A 179 6.44 -1.61 9.45
N HIS A 180 5.65 -2.33 10.26
CA HIS A 180 5.51 -2.08 11.69
C HIS A 180 6.85 -2.12 12.44
N ARG A 181 7.67 -3.16 12.20
CA ARG A 181 9.01 -3.25 12.82
C ARG A 181 9.92 -2.08 12.45
N LEU A 182 9.86 -1.60 11.22
CA LEU A 182 10.66 -0.47 10.77
C LEU A 182 10.16 0.85 11.37
N PHE A 183 8.83 1.02 11.43
CA PHE A 183 8.19 2.19 12.02
C PHE A 183 8.52 2.31 13.51
N GLU A 184 8.33 1.23 14.27
CA GLU A 184 8.61 1.17 15.71
C GLU A 184 10.09 1.51 16.02
N ARG A 185 11.01 1.05 15.17
CA ARG A 185 12.44 1.32 15.33
C ARG A 185 12.87 2.70 14.83
N GLY A 186 12.00 3.46 14.18
CA GLY A 186 12.37 4.68 13.45
C GLY A 186 13.47 4.43 12.42
N ALA A 187 13.50 3.23 11.82
CA ALA A 187 14.64 2.77 11.03
C ALA A 187 14.40 2.95 9.53
N THR A 188 15.25 3.73 8.87
CA THR A 188 15.26 3.86 7.41
C THR A 188 16.24 2.86 6.78
N PRO A 189 15.76 1.85 6.03
CA PRO A 189 16.62 0.87 5.41
C PRO A 189 17.59 1.49 4.40
N LYS A 190 18.82 0.97 4.37
CA LYS A 190 19.75 1.19 3.25
C LYS A 190 19.37 0.23 2.12
N VAL A 191 19.31 0.74 0.90
CA VAL A 191 19.01 -0.04 -0.30
C VAL A 191 20.07 0.20 -1.36
N LYS A 192 20.36 -0.83 -2.16
CA LYS A 192 21.23 -0.67 -3.34
C LYS A 192 20.45 0.04 -4.45
N PRO A 193 21.05 1.00 -5.17
CA PRO A 193 20.41 1.61 -6.33
C PRO A 193 20.01 0.54 -7.37
N THR A 194 18.80 0.64 -7.91
CA THR A 194 18.30 -0.22 -8.98
C THR A 194 17.83 0.63 -10.18
N LYS A 195 17.52 -0.01 -11.31
CA LYS A 195 16.94 0.70 -12.47
C LYS A 195 15.62 1.40 -12.12
N ALA A 196 14.84 0.83 -11.19
CA ALA A 196 13.57 1.39 -10.73
C ALA A 196 13.73 2.73 -10.02
N CYS A 197 14.91 3.03 -9.43
CA CYS A 197 15.17 4.32 -8.78
C CYS A 197 14.95 5.53 -9.71
N LYS A 198 15.07 5.35 -11.03
CA LYS A 198 14.79 6.42 -12.01
C LYS A 198 13.33 6.89 -12.00
N ALA A 199 12.42 5.99 -11.67
CA ALA A 199 10.97 6.23 -11.58
C ALA A 199 10.50 6.52 -10.13
N CYS A 200 11.43 6.57 -9.16
CA CYS A 200 11.10 6.90 -7.78
C CYS A 200 10.73 8.38 -7.66
N SER A 201 9.59 8.68 -7.04
CA SER A 201 9.17 10.06 -6.75
C SER A 201 10.17 10.80 -5.87
N LEU A 202 10.85 10.08 -4.98
CA LEU A 202 11.84 10.64 -4.06
C LEU A 202 13.26 10.63 -4.63
N ARG A 203 13.48 10.34 -5.92
CA ARG A 203 14.83 10.09 -6.46
C ARG A 203 15.83 11.20 -6.11
N ASP A 204 15.41 12.46 -6.19
CA ASP A 204 16.31 13.60 -6.04
C ASP A 204 16.56 13.95 -4.55
N LEU A 205 15.72 13.43 -3.64
CA LEU A 205 15.85 13.58 -2.18
C LEU A 205 16.44 12.34 -1.52
N CYS A 206 16.22 11.18 -2.12
CA CYS A 206 16.85 9.94 -1.78
C CYS A 206 18.28 10.01 -2.30
N LEU A 207 19.25 10.13 -1.40
CA LEU A 207 20.67 10.17 -1.71
C LEU A 207 21.36 8.81 -1.48
N PRO A 208 20.93 7.69 -2.11
CA PRO A 208 21.48 6.37 -1.79
C PRO A 208 22.94 6.23 -2.23
N LYS A 209 23.40 7.08 -3.17
CA LYS A 209 24.81 7.13 -3.61
C LYS A 209 25.78 7.56 -2.52
N LEU A 210 25.32 8.27 -1.48
CA LEU A 210 26.16 8.63 -0.33
C LEU A 210 26.48 7.43 0.58
N TYR A 211 25.77 6.31 0.43
CA TYR A 211 26.09 5.08 1.18
C TYR A 211 27.23 4.27 0.56
N THR A 212 27.67 4.61 -0.65
CA THR A 212 28.93 4.14 -1.22
C THR A 212 30.06 5.01 -0.66
N ILE A 213 30.51 4.67 0.55
CA ILE A 213 31.77 5.19 1.07
C ILE A 213 32.87 4.42 0.31
N PRO A 214 33.78 5.09 -0.43
CA PRO A 214 34.96 4.42 -0.99
C PRO A 214 35.69 3.68 0.13
N SER A 215 36.33 2.56 -0.17
CA SER A 215 37.21 1.95 0.84
C SER A 215 38.25 2.99 1.28
N VAL A 216 38.63 2.98 2.56
CA VAL A 216 39.66 3.90 3.07
C VAL A 216 40.92 3.84 2.18
N SER A 217 41.26 2.65 1.68
CA SER A 217 42.32 2.44 0.67
C SER A 217 42.09 3.25 -0.60
N SER A 218 40.93 3.12 -1.24
CA SER A 218 40.62 3.86 -2.49
C SER A 218 40.60 5.37 -2.29
N TYR A 219 40.21 5.84 -1.10
CA TYR A 219 40.26 7.26 -0.75
C TYR A 219 41.70 7.75 -0.53
N MET A 220 42.52 6.97 0.19
CA MET A 220 43.93 7.26 0.40
C MET A 220 44.71 7.27 -0.93
N ASP A 221 44.49 6.29 -1.80
CA ASP A 221 45.12 6.23 -3.12
C ASP A 221 44.75 7.46 -3.96
N SER A 222 43.48 7.88 -3.96
CA SER A 222 43.05 9.08 -4.70
C SER A 222 43.62 10.40 -4.18
N MET A 223 43.98 10.47 -2.89
CA MET A 223 44.63 11.66 -2.32
C MET A 223 46.14 11.66 -2.59
N LEU A 224 46.78 10.49 -2.59
CA LEU A 224 48.20 10.34 -2.91
C LEU A 224 48.49 10.61 -4.39
N ASP A 225 47.64 10.12 -5.31
CA ASP A 225 47.75 10.39 -6.75
C ASP A 225 47.58 11.89 -7.08
N SER A 226 46.86 12.65 -6.23
CA SER A 226 46.67 14.10 -6.42
C SER A 226 47.85 14.97 -5.97
N GLU A 227 48.83 14.39 -5.27
CA GLU A 227 50.06 15.06 -4.83
C GLU A 227 51.24 14.85 -5.79
N GLU A 228 51.19 13.84 -6.67
CA GLU A 228 52.26 13.55 -7.66
C GLU A 228 52.19 14.38 -8.95
N GLU A 229 51.10 15.10 -9.21
CA GLU A 229 50.93 15.99 -10.38
C GLU A 229 51.26 17.48 -10.09
N ARG A 230 51.94 17.79 -8.99
CA ARG A 230 52.26 19.18 -8.59
C ARG A 230 53.75 19.52 -8.58
#